data_AF-A0A7I7LCH5-F1
#
_entry.id   AF-A0A7I7LCH5-F1
#
_cell.length_a   1.000
_cell.length_b   1.000
_cell.length_c   1.000
_cell.angle_alpha   90.00
_cell.angle_beta   90.00
_cell.angle_gamma   90.00
#
_symmetry.space_group_name_H-M   'P 1'
#
loop_
_entity.id
_entity.type
_entity.pdbx_description
1 polymer ?
#
loop_
_entity_poly.entity_id
_entity_poly.type
_entity_poly.pdbx_seq_one_letter_code
_entity_poly.pdbx_strand_id
1 'polypeptide(L)' 'MSLQYTDPDGGKAVCTNTERADVHVEISRTRGGNRVIERSCSVLGTGHAEVGLRDTRDAKAPAVNERR' A
#
# COMPACT_ATOMS: atom_id res chain seq x y z
N MET A 1 -8.02 -12.36 1.67
CA MET A 1 -8.86 -11.59 2.63
C MET A 1 -8.88 -10.15 2.16
N SER A 2 -9.98 -9.43 2.31
CA SER A 2 -10.04 -8.01 1.93
C SER A 2 -10.53 -7.12 3.06
N LEU A 3 -10.06 -5.88 3.09
CA LEU A 3 -10.40 -4.87 4.10
C LEU A 3 -10.97 -3.62 3.42
N GLN A 4 -12.04 -3.05 3.97
CA GLN A 4 -12.54 -1.75 3.55
C GLN A 4 -11.87 -0.63 4.34
N TYR A 5 -11.46 0.44 3.67
CA TYR A 5 -10.94 1.64 4.31
C TYR A 5 -11.43 2.92 3.60
N THR A 6 -11.17 4.06 4.25
CA THR A 6 -11.45 5.39 3.69
C THR A 6 -10.11 6.04 3.36
N ASP A 7 -9.93 6.42 2.10
CA ASP A 7 -8.76 7.14 1.63
C ASP A 7 -8.66 8.54 2.28
N PRO A 8 -7.47 9.17 2.30
CA PRO A 8 -7.30 10.51 2.88
C PRO A 8 -8.19 11.60 2.25
N ASP A 9 -8.68 11.38 1.03
CA ASP A 9 -9.61 12.25 0.32
C ASP A 9 -11.10 11.92 0.58
N GLY A 10 -11.39 10.95 1.45
CA GLY A 10 -12.74 10.53 1.81
C GLY A 10 -13.33 9.41 0.93
N GLY A 11 -12.63 8.99 -0.12
CA GLY A 11 -13.08 7.90 -1.00
C GLY A 11 -13.15 6.55 -0.28
N LYS A 12 -14.12 5.69 -0.65
CA LYS A 12 -14.17 4.30 -0.17
C LYS A 12 -13.33 3.40 -1.07
N ALA A 13 -12.53 2.55 -0.45
CA ALA A 13 -11.68 1.58 -1.13
C ALA A 13 -11.76 0.21 -0.46
N VAL A 14 -11.55 -0.83 -1.26
CA VAL A 14 -11.42 -2.22 -0.77
C VAL A 14 -10.06 -2.75 -1.17
N CYS A 15 -9.24 -3.07 -0.16
CA CYS A 15 -7.94 -3.70 -0.30
C CYS A 15 -8.10 -5.21 -0.40
N THR A 16 -7.44 -5.87 -1.36
CA THR A 16 -7.26 -7.32 -1.32
C THR A 16 -5.81 -7.63 -0.96
N ASN A 17 -5.60 -8.35 0.14
CA ASN A 17 -4.27 -8.82 0.52
C ASN A 17 -4.08 -10.24 -0.04
N THR A 18 -3.18 -10.39 -1.01
CA THR A 18 -2.91 -11.69 -1.65
C THR A 18 -1.45 -12.06 -1.74
N GLU A 19 -0.50 -11.18 -1.40
CA GLU A 19 0.92 -11.49 -1.58
C GLU A 19 1.80 -11.09 -0.39
N ARG A 20 2.74 -11.99 -0.07
CA ARG A 20 3.88 -11.65 0.77
C ARG A 20 4.93 -10.99 -0.10
N ALA A 21 5.52 -9.93 0.39
CA ALA A 21 6.54 -9.16 -0.27
C ALA A 21 7.74 -8.92 0.66
N ASP A 22 8.89 -8.69 0.06
CA ASP A 22 10.00 -8.04 0.73
C ASP A 22 9.77 -6.53 0.67
N VAL A 23 9.87 -5.86 1.81
CA VAL A 23 9.71 -4.40 1.90
C VAL A 23 11.06 -3.78 2.21
N HIS A 24 11.49 -2.83 1.38
CA HIS A 24 12.68 -2.02 1.58
C HIS A 24 12.28 -0.56 1.73
N VAL A 25 12.63 0.05 2.86
CA VAL A 25 12.34 1.47 3.15
C VAL A 25 13.65 2.23 3.22
N GLU A 26 13.74 3.32 2.46
CA GLU A 26 14.86 4.26 2.50
C GLU A 26 14.36 5.66 2.88
N ILE A 27 14.94 6.25 3.92
CA ILE A 27 14.81 7.69 4.20
C ILE A 27 15.99 8.36 3.51
N SER A 28 15.71 9.21 2.54
CA SER A 28 16.73 9.93 1.78
C SER A 28 16.44 11.42 1.71
N ARG A 29 17.50 12.21 1.50
CA ARG A 29 17.43 13.64 1.27
C ARG A 29 18.30 14.04 0.10
N THR A 30 17.93 15.12 -0.57
CA THR A 30 18.78 15.72 -1.59
C THR A 30 19.82 16.63 -0.94
N ARG A 31 21.09 16.45 -1.28
CA ARG A 31 22.20 17.30 -0.86
C ARG A 31 23.10 17.62 -2.05
N GLY A 32 23.23 18.91 -2.38
CA GLY A 32 24.05 19.35 -3.52
C GLY A 32 23.62 18.74 -4.85
N GLY A 33 22.31 18.57 -5.06
CA GLY A 33 21.75 17.93 -6.25
C GLY A 33 21.76 16.39 -6.25
N ASN A 34 22.42 15.76 -5.29
CA ASN A 34 22.52 14.30 -5.21
C ASN A 34 21.59 13.72 -4.14
N ARG A 35 20.99 12.56 -4.41
CA ARG A 35 20.23 11.79 -3.41
C ARG A 35 21.20 11.15 -2.42
N VAL A 36 21.02 11.39 -1.13
CA VAL A 36 21.78 10.78 -0.03
C VAL A 36 20.82 10.00 0.86
N ILE A 37 21.08 8.70 1.04
CA ILE A 37 20.30 7.84 1.93
C ILE A 37 20.78 8.09 3.36
N GLU A 38 19.87 8.47 4.26
CA GLU A 38 20.15 8.69 5.67
C GLU A 38 19.90 7.43 6.50
N ARG A 39 18.85 6.66 6.17
CA ARG A 39 18.50 5.40 6.85
C ARG A 39 17.88 4.41 5.87
N SER A 40 18.09 3.13 6.13
CA SER A 40 17.39 2.05 5.45
C SER A 40 16.96 0.96 6.43
N CYS A 41 15.85 0.29 6.12
CA CYS A 41 15.43 -0.93 6.80
C CYS A 41 14.75 -1.88 5.83
N SER A 42 14.62 -3.15 6.24
CA SER A 42 13.96 -4.16 5.41
C SER A 42 13.19 -5.17 6.25
N VAL A 43 12.05 -5.61 5.70
CA VAL A 43 11.21 -6.67 6.26
C VAL A 43 11.05 -7.72 5.17
N LEU A 44 11.63 -8.91 5.39
CA LEU A 44 11.70 -9.97 4.38
C LEU A 44 10.61 -11.02 4.59
N GLY A 45 10.01 -11.50 3.51
CA GLY A 45 9.07 -12.63 3.46
C GLY A 45 7.78 -12.48 4.28
N THR A 46 7.56 -11.29 4.85
CA THR A 46 6.48 -10.96 5.80
C THR A 46 5.92 -9.57 5.56
N GLY A 47 6.46 -8.82 4.61
CA GLY A 47 5.81 -7.61 4.12
C GLY A 47 4.52 -7.98 3.42
N HIS A 48 3.52 -7.12 3.57
CA HIS A 48 2.23 -7.27 2.91
C HIS A 48 2.07 -6.08 1.96
N ALA A 49 1.92 -6.38 0.67
CA ALA A 49 1.47 -5.37 -0.28
C ALA A 49 -0.06 -5.37 -0.29
N GLU A 50 -0.64 -4.20 -0.13
CA GLU A 50 -2.09 -4.00 -0.21
C GLU A 50 -2.42 -3.15 -1.43
N VAL A 51 -3.24 -3.71 -2.32
CA VAL A 51 -3.77 -2.97 -3.47
C VAL A 51 -5.25 -2.67 -3.20
N GLY A 52 -5.56 -1.39 -3.06
CA GLY A 52 -6.91 -0.88 -2.94
C GLY A 52 -7.49 -0.53 -4.30
N LEU A 53 -8.72 -1.00 -4.58
CA LEU A 53 -9.51 -0.50 -5.70
C LEU A 53 -10.54 0.50 -5.16
N ARG A 54 -10.63 1.64 -5.83
CA ARG A 54 -11.58 2.72 -5.52
C ARG A 54 -12.81 2.64 -6.40
N ASP A 55 -13.89 3.21 -5.90
CA ASP A 55 -15.00 3.61 -6.76
C ASP A 55 -14.53 4.67 -7.77
N THR A 56 -14.88 4.44 -9.02
CA THR A 56 -14.79 5.43 -10.10
C THR A 56 -16.20 5.74 -10.61
N ARG A 57 -16.31 6.65 -11.60
CA ARG A 57 -17.59 6.92 -12.26
C ARG A 57 -18.12 5.67 -12.97
N ASP A 58 -17.22 4.89 -13.57
CA ASP A 58 -17.54 3.79 -14.48
C ASP A 58 -17.39 2.41 -13.85
N ALA A 59 -16.75 2.30 -12.68
CA ALA A 59 -16.53 1.06 -11.97
C ALA A 59 -16.70 1.24 -10.45
N LYS A 60 -17.16 0.19 -9.77
CA LYS A 60 -17.24 0.15 -8.30
C LYS A 60 -16.14 -0.73 -7.75
N ALA A 61 -15.62 -0.37 -6.58
CA ALA A 61 -14.75 -1.22 -5.81
C ALA A 61 -15.45 -2.57 -5.56
N PRO A 62 -14.72 -3.69 -5.59
CA PRO A 62 -15.30 -4.99 -5.31
C PRO A 62 -15.88 -5.05 -3.90
N ALA A 63 -16.89 -5.88 -3.69
CA ALA A 63 -17.45 -6.12 -2.36
C ALA A 63 -16.39 -6.71 -1.41
N VAL A 64 -16.50 -6.39 -0.12
CA VAL A 64 -15.60 -6.92 0.92
C VAL A 64 -15.79 -8.43 1.07
N ASN A 65 -14.70 -9.18 0.95
CA ASN A 65 -14.57 -10.61 1.17
C ASN A 65 -13.70 -10.92 2.42
N GLU A 66 -14.36 -10.99 3.57
CA GLU A 66 -13.77 -11.44 4.84
C GLU A 66 -13.89 -12.96 4.95
N ARG A 67 -12.92 -13.71 4.40
CA ARG A 67 -12.81 -15.13 4.78
C ARG A 67 -12.27 -15.18 6.22
N ARG A 68 -13.13 -15.57 7.17
CA ARG A 68 -12.75 -15.93 8.55
C ARG A 68 -12.05 -17.27 8.61
#